data_AF-A0A663N312-F1
#
_entry.id   AF-A0A663N312-F1
#
_cell.length_a   1.000
_cell.length_b   1.000
_cell.length_c   1.000
_cell.angle_alpha   90.00
_cell.angle_beta   90.00
_cell.angle_gamma   90.00
#
_symmetry.space_group_name_H-M   'P 1'
#
loop_
_entity.id
_entity.type
_entity.pdbx_description
1 polymer ?
#
loop_
_entity_poly.entity_id
_entity_poly.type
_entity_poly.pdbx_seq_one_letter_code
_entity_poly.pdbx_strand_id
1 'polypeptide(L)'
;MSQESWRPSHPSALLIPKARAGRAQHAVYLLLALGAAVLYLRGEPLVPTARSLTFHFTALQIGVLLKGTCFLAEEIFHLQSRHRGSFLRALNACFPLRWHGLMLLVCGSAYVALLNGDGQLLGLHLGLASLCQLLILALGLHKPSAVEVSEMSEKSKQNVAHGLAWSYYIGYLKIVLPRVKKSMEEFSRANPNVLACSETWKLHILVPLSCDIYDDLEKADSNIQYLTDLTETTLTRAGTKKRVYKHSLYAIRDKDNKLWHCAVEYATPLQSLYAMSQDECAAFSREERLEQAKLFYRTLEEILKGSKECAGTYRLIAYEESGEAETHFLSREILWHLWQQHHEEYAVCEGNHPHAPSTTLNSTELNLQISTSDLPQPLRSDCF
;
A
#
# COMPACT_ATOMS: atom_id res chain seq x y z
N MET A 1 -2.37 -10.83 -48.70
CA MET A 1 -1.94 -9.59 -48.00
C MET A 1 -2.06 -9.88 -46.52
N SER A 2 -0.92 -9.95 -45.85
CA SER A 2 -0.72 -10.45 -44.50
C SER A 2 -1.42 -9.57 -43.45
N GLN A 3 -2.30 -10.18 -42.66
CA GLN A 3 -2.74 -9.66 -41.36
C GLN A 3 -1.53 -9.64 -40.42
N GLU A 4 -0.80 -8.52 -40.39
CA GLU A 4 0.07 -8.24 -39.25
C GLU A 4 -0.82 -7.89 -38.06
N SER A 5 -0.81 -8.76 -37.06
CA SER A 5 -1.49 -8.56 -35.80
C SER A 5 -0.93 -7.31 -35.12
N TRP A 6 -1.78 -6.30 -34.96
CA TRP A 6 -1.49 -5.11 -34.20
C TRP A 6 -1.05 -5.50 -32.78
N ARG A 7 0.21 -5.23 -32.43
CA ARG A 7 0.74 -5.33 -31.08
C ARG A 7 1.01 -3.93 -30.55
N PRO A 8 0.29 -3.49 -29.52
CA PRO A 8 0.65 -2.30 -28.77
C PRO A 8 2.10 -2.37 -28.28
N SER A 9 2.86 -1.30 -28.47
CA SER A 9 4.20 -1.12 -27.87
C SER A 9 4.09 -1.27 -26.34
N HIS A 10 5.01 -2.01 -25.73
CA HIS A 10 5.00 -2.28 -24.29
C HIS A 10 5.01 -0.97 -23.46
N PRO A 11 4.18 -0.86 -22.41
CA PRO A 11 4.20 0.27 -21.52
C PRO A 11 5.53 0.33 -20.77
N SER A 12 5.97 1.55 -20.45
CA SER A 12 7.17 1.81 -19.66
C SER A 12 7.11 1.04 -18.34
N ALA A 13 8.20 0.34 -18.00
CA ALA A 13 8.27 -0.43 -16.77
C ALA A 13 8.15 0.50 -15.55
N LEU A 14 7.00 0.46 -14.87
CA LEU A 14 6.74 1.29 -13.70
C LEU A 14 7.63 0.87 -12.52
N LEU A 15 8.45 1.81 -12.05
CA LEU A 15 9.30 1.63 -10.89
C LEU A 15 8.54 2.02 -9.60
N ILE A 16 7.69 1.11 -9.14
CA ILE A 16 6.96 1.23 -7.86
C ILE A 16 7.74 0.47 -6.77
N PRO A 17 8.05 1.11 -5.62
CA PRO A 17 8.83 0.49 -4.56
C PRO A 17 8.07 -0.67 -3.89
N LYS A 18 8.72 -1.82 -3.80
CA LYS A 18 8.20 -2.99 -3.07
C LYS A 18 8.27 -2.75 -1.56
N ALA A 19 7.41 -3.45 -0.82
CA ALA A 19 7.48 -3.47 0.63
C ALA A 19 8.86 -3.99 1.10
N ARG A 20 9.38 -3.40 2.18
CA ARG A 20 10.69 -3.74 2.73
C ARG A 20 10.68 -5.16 3.31
N ALA A 21 11.64 -5.99 2.89
CA ALA A 21 11.72 -7.41 3.25
C ALA A 21 12.50 -7.71 4.56
N GLY A 22 12.91 -6.68 5.32
CA GLY A 22 13.62 -6.89 6.61
C GLY A 22 15.03 -7.48 6.49
N ARG A 23 15.68 -7.36 5.33
CA ARG A 23 17.05 -7.91 5.10
C ARG A 23 18.12 -7.30 6.01
N ALA A 24 17.91 -6.07 6.48
CA ALA A 24 18.82 -5.41 7.42
C ALA A 24 19.00 -6.22 8.72
N GLN A 25 17.94 -6.87 9.22
CA GLN A 25 18.00 -7.67 10.44
C GLN A 25 18.91 -8.91 10.26
N HIS A 26 18.92 -9.51 9.06
CA HIS A 26 19.81 -10.62 8.74
C HIS A 26 21.27 -10.16 8.72
N ALA A 27 21.55 -9.00 8.14
CA ALA A 27 22.89 -8.40 8.15
C ALA A 27 23.37 -8.12 9.59
N VAL A 28 22.49 -7.65 10.47
CA VAL A 28 22.80 -7.47 11.90
C VAL A 28 23.25 -8.78 12.55
N TYR A 29 22.51 -9.88 12.36
CA TYR A 29 22.89 -11.17 12.94
C TYR A 29 24.23 -11.69 12.41
N LEU A 30 24.50 -11.51 11.11
CA LEU A 30 25.79 -11.89 10.52
C LEU A 30 26.95 -11.08 11.10
N LEU A 31 26.78 -9.76 11.21
CA LEU A 31 27.81 -8.89 11.80
C LEU A 31 28.03 -9.18 13.29
N LEU A 32 26.98 -9.51 14.04
CA LEU A 32 27.10 -9.94 15.43
C LEU A 32 27.89 -11.24 15.55
N ALA A 33 27.60 -12.24 14.69
CA ALA A 33 28.33 -13.50 14.67
C ALA A 33 29.82 -13.31 14.31
N LEU A 34 30.11 -12.46 13.33
CA LEU A 34 31.48 -12.07 12.97
C LEU A 34 32.19 -11.37 14.12
N GLY A 35 31.54 -10.42 14.80
CA GLY A 35 32.10 -9.74 15.97
C GLY A 35 32.42 -10.70 17.11
N ALA A 36 31.51 -11.66 17.39
CA ALA A 36 31.74 -12.69 18.39
C ALA A 36 32.91 -13.63 18.01
N ALA A 37 33.01 -14.02 16.74
CA ALA A 37 34.13 -14.84 16.25
C ALA A 37 35.48 -14.14 16.40
N VAL A 38 35.56 -12.83 16.10
CA VAL A 38 36.78 -12.03 16.27
C VAL A 38 37.20 -11.97 17.75
N LEU A 39 36.24 -11.76 18.66
CA LEU A 39 36.51 -11.76 20.10
C LEU A 39 37.01 -13.13 20.59
N TYR A 40 36.41 -14.22 20.08
CA TYR A 40 36.84 -15.58 20.38
C TYR A 40 38.27 -15.86 19.90
N LEU A 41 38.59 -15.49 18.66
CA LEU A 41 39.93 -15.71 18.07
C LEU A 41 41.03 -14.90 18.76
N ARG A 42 40.71 -13.73 19.34
CA ARG A 42 41.66 -12.94 20.12
C ARG A 42 42.01 -13.55 21.48
N GLY A 43 41.21 -14.51 21.97
CA GLY A 43 41.46 -15.13 23.28
C GLY A 43 41.25 -14.18 24.46
N GLU A 44 40.40 -13.16 24.33
CA GLU A 44 40.14 -12.19 25.40
C GLU A 44 39.50 -12.89 26.63
N PRO A 45 39.91 -12.52 27.85
CA PRO A 45 39.35 -13.10 29.06
C PRO A 45 37.85 -12.78 29.20
N LEU A 46 37.06 -13.83 29.46
CA LEU A 46 35.59 -13.77 29.50
C LEU A 46 35.04 -12.79 30.55
N VAL A 47 35.57 -12.81 31.76
CA VAL A 47 35.08 -12.02 32.90
C VAL A 47 35.20 -10.50 32.70
N PRO A 48 36.38 -9.93 32.37
CA PRO A 48 36.50 -8.49 32.12
C PRO A 48 35.75 -8.05 30.85
N THR A 49 35.69 -8.91 29.82
CA THR A 49 34.89 -8.65 28.61
C THR A 49 33.41 -8.55 28.93
N ALA A 50 32.87 -9.50 29.71
CA ALA A 50 31.49 -9.49 30.17
C ALA A 50 31.18 -8.26 31.06
N ARG A 51 32.10 -7.89 31.96
CA ARG A 51 31.98 -6.67 32.78
C ARG A 51 31.88 -5.42 31.90
N SER A 52 32.78 -5.28 30.92
CA SER A 52 32.79 -4.16 29.98
C SER A 52 31.49 -4.11 29.18
N LEU A 53 31.05 -5.23 28.59
CA LEU A 53 29.78 -5.30 27.85
C LEU A 53 28.60 -4.88 28.73
N THR A 54 28.51 -5.42 29.95
CA THR A 54 27.42 -5.11 30.88
C THR A 54 27.39 -3.62 31.25
N PHE A 55 28.56 -2.99 31.42
CA PHE A 55 28.66 -1.55 31.63
C PHE A 55 28.12 -0.74 30.44
N HIS A 56 28.54 -1.08 29.21
CA HIS A 56 28.07 -0.40 28.00
C HIS A 56 26.56 -0.55 27.81
N PHE A 57 26.02 -1.75 28.05
CA PHE A 57 24.57 -1.97 28.00
C PHE A 57 23.85 -1.14 29.07
N THR A 58 24.36 -1.09 30.30
CA THR A 58 23.77 -0.26 31.37
C THR A 58 23.79 1.23 31.00
N ALA A 59 24.88 1.73 30.44
CA ALA A 59 24.99 3.11 29.97
C ALA A 59 23.96 3.44 28.87
N LEU A 60 23.71 2.51 27.94
CA LEU A 60 22.68 2.67 26.91
C LEU A 60 21.26 2.70 27.53
N GLN A 61 20.97 1.83 28.51
CA GLN A 61 19.67 1.83 29.20
C GLN A 61 19.43 3.12 29.98
N ILE A 62 20.47 3.64 30.64
CA ILE A 62 20.42 4.96 31.31
C ILE A 62 20.06 6.06 30.29
N GLY A 63 20.65 6.03 29.08
CA GLY A 63 20.31 6.96 28.01
C GLY A 63 18.82 6.93 27.62
N VAL A 64 18.22 5.74 27.52
CA VAL A 64 16.77 5.59 27.23
C VAL A 64 15.92 6.18 28.36
N LEU A 65 16.29 5.94 29.62
CA LEU A 65 15.58 6.52 30.77
C LEU A 65 15.68 8.04 30.78
N LEU A 66 16.88 8.60 30.57
CA LEU A 66 17.09 10.04 30.51
C LEU A 66 16.26 10.67 29.39
N LYS A 67 16.25 10.06 28.20
CA LYS A 67 15.39 10.50 27.09
C LYS A 67 13.90 10.48 27.47
N GLY A 68 13.43 9.41 28.12
CA GLY A 68 12.06 9.31 28.62
C GLY A 68 11.73 10.38 29.66
N THR A 69 12.66 10.72 30.56
CA THR A 69 12.46 11.81 31.53
C THR A 69 12.36 13.18 30.86
N CYS A 70 13.18 13.44 29.83
CA CYS A 70 13.09 14.67 29.05
C CYS A 70 11.73 14.79 28.34
N PHE A 71 11.22 13.71 27.74
CA PHE A 71 9.89 13.72 27.13
C PHE A 71 8.76 13.87 28.16
N LEU A 72 8.89 13.26 29.35
CA LEU A 72 7.92 13.42 30.41
C LEU A 72 7.82 14.88 30.89
N ALA A 73 8.94 15.61 30.92
CA ALA A 73 8.96 17.02 31.29
C ALA A 73 8.04 17.87 30.41
N GLU A 74 7.92 17.54 29.12
CA GLU A 74 6.98 18.20 28.19
C GLU A 74 5.56 17.62 28.31
N GLU A 75 5.42 16.30 28.37
CA GLU A 75 4.12 15.61 28.38
C GLU A 75 3.27 15.88 29.64
N ILE A 76 3.88 16.29 30.76
CA ILE A 76 3.15 16.71 31.97
C ILE A 76 2.21 17.89 31.67
N PHE A 77 2.59 18.81 30.78
CA PHE A 77 1.74 19.94 30.38
C PHE A 77 0.56 19.52 29.48
N HIS A 78 0.60 18.30 28.94
CA HIS A 78 -0.43 17.74 28.07
C HIS A 78 -1.26 16.64 28.76
N LEU A 79 -1.22 16.57 30.10
CA LEU A 79 -1.89 15.53 30.86
C LEU A 79 -3.39 15.46 30.59
N GLN A 80 -4.07 16.61 30.61
CA GLN A 80 -5.52 16.67 30.43
C GLN A 80 -5.92 16.43 28.97
N SER A 81 -5.23 17.06 28.02
CA SER A 81 -5.59 17.04 26.60
C SER A 81 -5.18 15.75 25.88
N ARG A 82 -4.02 15.16 26.21
CA ARG A 82 -3.46 13.98 25.53
C ARG A 82 -3.64 12.69 26.32
N HIS A 83 -3.50 12.74 27.65
CA HIS A 83 -3.52 11.56 28.52
C HIS A 83 -4.79 11.41 29.36
N ARG A 84 -5.79 12.28 29.13
CA ARG A 84 -7.10 12.28 29.81
C ARG A 84 -6.96 12.35 31.34
N GLY A 85 -6.04 13.17 31.83
CA GLY A 85 -5.79 13.38 33.26
C GLY A 85 -4.95 12.29 33.95
N SER A 86 -4.50 11.25 33.23
CA SER A 86 -3.82 10.10 33.84
C SER A 86 -2.29 10.18 33.74
N PHE A 87 -1.62 10.38 34.89
CA PHE A 87 -0.15 10.43 34.96
C PHE A 87 0.51 9.11 34.56
N LEU A 88 -0.09 7.97 34.95
CA LEU A 88 0.43 6.65 34.61
C LEU A 88 0.42 6.41 33.08
N ARG A 89 -0.55 6.98 32.35
CA ARG A 89 -0.57 6.89 30.87
C ARG A 89 0.54 7.71 30.24
N ALA A 90 0.76 8.94 30.73
CA ALA A 90 1.88 9.77 30.30
C ALA A 90 3.22 9.07 30.56
N LEU A 91 3.39 8.48 31.75
CA LEU A 91 4.58 7.71 32.11
C LEU A 91 4.77 6.52 31.15
N ASN A 92 3.75 5.70 30.92
CA ASN A 92 3.84 4.55 30.01
C ASN A 92 4.09 4.94 28.55
N ALA A 93 3.69 6.13 28.12
CA ALA A 93 3.97 6.64 26.77
C ALA A 93 5.43 7.11 26.63
N CYS A 94 5.99 7.72 27.69
CA CYS A 94 7.37 8.22 27.70
C CYS A 94 8.40 7.11 27.91
N PHE A 95 8.05 6.08 28.68
CA PHE A 95 8.96 4.99 29.04
C PHE A 95 8.49 3.65 28.45
N PRO A 96 9.29 2.98 27.61
CA PRO A 96 9.03 1.62 27.13
C PRO A 96 9.31 0.57 28.24
N LEU A 97 8.59 0.69 29.35
CA LEU A 97 8.93 0.11 30.67
C LEU A 97 8.93 -1.43 30.69
N ARG A 98 8.10 -2.09 29.86
CA ARG A 98 7.97 -3.56 29.88
C ARG A 98 9.26 -4.30 29.53
N TRP A 99 9.98 -3.84 28.51
CA TRP A 99 11.22 -4.48 28.06
C TRP A 99 12.46 -3.81 28.64
N HIS A 100 12.45 -2.48 28.77
CA HIS A 100 13.59 -1.73 29.26
C HIS A 100 13.77 -1.86 30.77
N GLY A 101 12.68 -1.96 31.55
CA GLY A 101 12.76 -2.18 32.99
C GLY A 101 13.39 -3.54 33.34
N LEU A 102 13.03 -4.60 32.61
CA LEU A 102 13.65 -5.92 32.78
C LEU A 102 15.13 -5.90 32.39
N MET A 103 15.47 -5.29 31.25
CA MET A 103 16.88 -5.19 30.81
C MET A 103 17.73 -4.37 31.77
N LEU A 104 17.19 -3.28 32.33
CA LEU A 104 17.87 -2.47 33.35
C LEU A 104 18.13 -3.28 34.62
N LEU A 105 17.14 -4.07 35.08
CA LEU A 105 17.28 -4.91 36.26
C LEU A 105 18.34 -6.00 36.05
N VAL A 106 18.34 -6.64 34.88
CA VAL A 106 19.32 -7.68 34.52
C VAL A 106 20.71 -7.09 34.37
N CYS A 107 20.85 -5.96 33.67
CA CYS A 107 22.15 -5.31 33.47
C CYS A 107 22.69 -4.74 34.78
N GLY A 108 21.86 -4.10 35.58
CA GLY A 108 22.23 -3.55 36.88
C GLY A 108 22.63 -4.63 37.88
N SER A 109 21.90 -5.74 37.97
CA SER A 109 22.26 -6.87 38.84
C SER A 109 23.53 -7.58 38.38
N ALA A 110 23.68 -7.84 37.07
CA ALA A 110 24.90 -8.41 36.51
C ALA A 110 26.12 -7.50 36.73
N TYR A 111 25.94 -6.19 36.59
CA TYR A 111 27.00 -5.22 36.77
C TYR A 111 27.43 -5.10 38.24
N VAL A 112 26.50 -5.10 39.19
CA VAL A 112 26.78 -5.14 40.64
C VAL A 112 27.44 -6.46 41.04
N ALA A 113 27.00 -7.60 40.49
CA ALA A 113 27.60 -8.91 40.77
C ALA A 113 29.03 -9.04 40.21
N LEU A 114 29.35 -8.32 39.14
CA LEU A 114 30.67 -8.29 38.52
C LEU A 114 31.62 -7.24 39.12
N LEU A 115 31.17 -6.41 40.07
CA LEU A 115 31.96 -5.38 40.74
C LEU A 115 32.71 -5.93 41.96
N ASN A 116 34.03 -5.69 41.99
CA ASN A 116 34.92 -6.09 43.09
C ASN A 116 35.05 -4.99 44.18
N GLY A 117 33.93 -4.36 44.59
CA GLY A 117 33.91 -3.50 45.79
C GLY A 117 34.38 -2.05 45.64
N ASP A 118 34.68 -1.55 44.44
CA ASP A 118 35.07 -0.14 44.24
C ASP A 118 33.87 0.75 43.87
N GLY A 119 33.10 1.14 44.90
CA GLY A 119 31.86 1.90 44.75
C GLY A 119 32.04 3.38 44.36
N GLN A 120 33.22 3.97 44.58
CA GLN A 120 33.47 5.39 44.25
C GLN A 120 33.73 5.58 42.74
N LEU A 121 34.47 4.65 42.13
CA LEU A 121 34.70 4.60 40.69
C LEU A 121 33.39 4.40 39.91
N LEU A 122 32.45 3.67 40.52
CA LEU A 122 31.14 3.42 39.94
C LEU A 122 30.30 4.69 39.73
N GLY A 123 30.17 5.52 40.77
CA GLY A 123 29.37 6.74 40.71
C GLY A 123 29.89 7.71 39.64
N LEU A 124 31.21 7.82 39.50
CA LEU A 124 31.84 8.63 38.47
C LEU A 124 31.53 8.11 37.06
N HIS A 125 31.64 6.80 36.82
CA HIS A 125 31.36 6.21 35.50
C HIS A 125 29.90 6.32 35.09
N LEU A 126 28.95 6.14 36.02
CA LEU A 126 27.52 6.36 35.74
C LEU A 126 27.22 7.85 35.51
N GLY A 127 27.83 8.73 36.29
CA GLY A 127 27.71 10.18 36.11
C GLY A 127 28.21 10.62 34.73
N LEU A 128 29.38 10.14 34.31
CA LEU A 128 29.95 10.42 33.00
C LEU A 128 29.09 9.83 31.86
N ALA A 129 28.63 8.58 32.00
CA ALA A 129 27.73 7.96 31.03
C ALA A 129 26.44 8.78 30.87
N SER A 130 25.86 9.24 31.98
CA SER A 130 24.67 10.08 31.97
C SER A 130 24.93 11.43 31.29
N LEU A 131 26.05 12.08 31.61
CA LEU A 131 26.46 13.35 30.99
C LEU A 131 26.66 13.18 29.47
N CYS A 132 27.31 12.10 29.04
CA CYS A 132 27.47 11.78 27.63
C CYS A 132 26.12 11.60 26.92
N GLN A 133 25.19 10.86 27.51
CA GLN A 133 23.85 10.67 26.93
C GLN A 133 23.07 11.98 26.86
N LEU A 134 23.13 12.82 27.89
CA LEU A 134 22.51 14.14 27.88
C LEU A 134 23.13 15.06 26.83
N LEU A 135 24.44 15.05 26.66
CA LEU A 135 25.13 15.81 25.63
C LEU A 135 24.69 15.35 24.23
N ILE A 136 24.62 14.05 24.01
CA ILE A 136 24.13 13.46 22.75
C ILE A 136 22.69 13.90 22.45
N LEU A 137 21.81 13.94 23.46
CA LEU A 137 20.44 14.43 23.32
C LEU A 137 20.40 15.93 23.03
N ALA A 138 21.18 16.73 23.77
CA ALA A 138 21.24 18.18 23.61
C ALA A 138 21.77 18.59 22.23
N LEU A 139 22.76 17.86 21.70
CA LEU A 139 23.30 18.06 20.36
C LEU A 139 22.41 17.48 19.25
N GLY A 140 21.36 16.72 19.60
CA GLY A 140 20.44 16.13 18.64
C GLY A 140 21.09 15.09 17.73
N LEU A 141 22.09 14.34 18.20
CA LEU A 141 22.83 13.37 17.38
C LEU A 141 22.03 12.09 17.07
N HIS A 142 20.88 11.90 17.73
CA HIS A 142 19.96 10.77 17.50
C HIS A 142 18.87 11.07 16.46
N LYS A 143 19.10 12.01 15.55
CA LYS A 143 18.15 12.24 14.45
C LYS A 143 18.11 11.01 13.54
N PRO A 144 16.93 10.39 13.34
CA PRO A 144 16.82 9.25 12.44
C PRO A 144 17.19 9.68 11.02
N SER A 145 17.83 8.77 10.29
CA SER A 145 18.10 8.96 8.87
C SER A 145 16.81 8.97 8.04
N ALA A 146 16.86 9.50 6.83
CA ALA A 146 15.70 9.53 5.92
C ALA A 146 15.12 8.12 5.68
N VAL A 147 15.97 7.10 5.60
CA VAL A 147 15.55 5.71 5.40
C VAL A 147 14.80 5.16 6.60
N GLU A 148 15.22 5.49 7.83
CA GLU A 148 14.55 5.07 9.06
C GLU A 148 13.20 5.77 9.23
N VAL A 149 13.12 7.08 8.94
CA VAL A 149 11.86 7.84 8.97
C VAL A 149 10.87 7.25 7.96
N SER A 150 11.31 7.02 6.72
CA SER A 150 10.50 6.38 5.69
C SER A 150 10.08 4.96 6.09
N GLU A 151 10.96 4.17 6.74
CA GLU A 151 10.60 2.84 7.25
C GLU A 151 9.49 2.90 8.29
N MET A 152 9.66 3.78 9.27
CA MET A 152 8.73 3.93 10.37
C MET A 152 7.36 4.36 9.85
N SER A 153 7.35 5.31 8.90
CA SER A 153 6.14 5.84 8.27
C SER A 153 5.40 4.79 7.41
N GLU A 154 6.12 3.99 6.62
CA GLU A 154 5.54 2.88 5.85
C GLU A 154 5.01 1.77 6.77
N LYS A 155 5.80 1.38 7.78
CA LYS A 155 5.46 0.27 8.69
C LYS A 155 4.30 0.61 9.61
N SER A 156 4.22 1.85 10.10
CA SER A 156 3.13 2.30 10.97
C SER A 156 1.82 2.54 10.20
N LYS A 157 1.88 2.62 8.85
CA LYS A 157 0.74 2.97 7.98
C LYS A 157 0.15 4.36 8.30
N GLN A 158 0.96 5.27 8.81
CA GLN A 158 0.56 6.63 9.18
C GLN A 158 1.01 7.70 8.18
N ASN A 159 1.44 7.29 6.98
CA ASN A 159 1.75 8.21 5.88
C ASN A 159 0.48 8.76 5.20
N VAL A 160 0.64 9.89 4.50
CA VAL A 160 -0.43 10.59 3.78
C VAL A 160 -1.07 9.67 2.73
N ALA A 161 -0.24 8.97 1.94
CA ALA A 161 -0.70 8.06 0.90
C ALA A 161 -1.66 6.97 1.42
N HIS A 162 -1.38 6.40 2.60
CA HIS A 162 -2.24 5.39 3.22
C HIS A 162 -3.61 5.96 3.60
N GLY A 163 -3.62 7.13 4.23
CA GLY A 163 -4.86 7.83 4.58
C GLY A 163 -5.69 8.17 3.34
N LEU A 164 -5.05 8.68 2.28
CA LEU A 164 -5.71 9.02 1.02
C LEU A 164 -6.28 7.79 0.30
N ALA A 165 -5.53 6.68 0.26
CA ALA A 165 -5.98 5.43 -0.35
C ALA A 165 -7.23 4.87 0.36
N TRP A 166 -7.23 4.82 1.69
CA TRP A 166 -8.42 4.40 2.46
C TRP A 166 -9.58 5.36 2.32
N SER A 167 -9.31 6.68 2.31
CA SER A 167 -10.33 7.70 2.09
C SER A 167 -11.01 7.53 0.74
N TYR A 168 -10.23 7.34 -0.33
CA TYR A 168 -10.77 7.11 -1.67
C TYR A 168 -11.52 5.78 -1.77
N TYR A 169 -10.98 4.71 -1.18
CA TYR A 169 -11.64 3.42 -1.18
C TYR A 169 -12.98 3.44 -0.43
N ILE A 170 -12.99 3.84 0.84
CA ILE A 170 -14.20 3.84 1.70
C ILE A 170 -15.17 4.95 1.32
N GLY A 171 -14.62 6.12 0.98
CA GLY A 171 -15.38 7.31 0.66
C GLY A 171 -16.06 7.23 -0.69
N TYR A 172 -15.49 6.49 -1.64
CA TYR A 172 -15.91 6.50 -3.04
C TYR A 172 -15.94 5.11 -3.67
N LEU A 173 -14.80 4.43 -3.88
CA LEU A 173 -14.73 3.21 -4.71
C LEU A 173 -15.63 2.07 -4.22
N LYS A 174 -15.66 1.80 -2.90
CA LYS A 174 -16.51 0.77 -2.32
C LYS A 174 -18.01 0.99 -2.60
N ILE A 175 -18.39 2.23 -2.90
CA ILE A 175 -19.78 2.62 -3.14
C ILE A 175 -20.08 2.54 -4.63
N VAL A 176 -19.20 3.06 -5.47
CA VAL A 176 -19.48 3.21 -6.89
C VAL A 176 -19.17 1.94 -7.68
N LEU A 177 -18.06 1.26 -7.40
CA LEU A 177 -17.59 0.12 -8.19
C LEU A 177 -18.62 -1.04 -8.30
N PRO A 178 -19.31 -1.45 -7.23
CA PRO A 178 -20.34 -2.49 -7.34
C PRO A 178 -21.56 -2.08 -8.21
N ARG A 179 -21.76 -0.78 -8.42
CA ARG A 179 -22.89 -0.22 -9.17
C ARG A 179 -22.55 0.12 -10.62
N VAL A 180 -21.27 0.38 -10.93
CA VAL A 180 -20.81 0.72 -12.29
C VAL A 180 -21.25 -0.33 -13.31
N LYS A 181 -21.11 -1.62 -12.99
CA LYS A 181 -21.51 -2.70 -13.90
C LYS A 181 -23.00 -2.63 -14.25
N LYS A 182 -23.86 -2.39 -13.25
CA LYS A 182 -25.30 -2.23 -13.46
C LYS A 182 -25.61 -0.99 -14.31
N SER A 183 -24.92 0.13 -14.08
CA SER A 183 -25.10 1.33 -14.91
C SER A 183 -24.67 1.10 -16.36
N MET A 184 -23.59 0.33 -16.59
CA MET A 184 -23.15 -0.07 -17.93
C MET A 184 -24.13 -1.03 -18.62
N GLU A 185 -24.73 -1.97 -17.88
CA GLU A 185 -25.80 -2.85 -18.36
C GLU A 185 -27.04 -2.08 -18.82
N GLU A 186 -27.45 -1.08 -18.04
CA GLU A 186 -28.56 -0.19 -18.37
C GLU A 186 -28.27 0.62 -19.65
N PHE A 187 -27.05 1.15 -19.76
CA PHE A 187 -26.63 1.88 -20.95
C PHE A 187 -26.55 0.98 -22.20
N SER A 188 -26.00 -0.23 -22.07
CA SER A 188 -25.87 -1.20 -23.17
C SER A 188 -27.25 -1.65 -23.69
N ARG A 189 -28.24 -1.84 -22.81
CA ARG A 189 -29.62 -2.14 -23.24
C ARG A 189 -30.24 -1.05 -24.10
N ALA A 190 -29.91 0.22 -23.84
CA ALA A 190 -30.34 1.33 -24.67
C ALA A 190 -29.47 1.52 -25.94
N ASN A 191 -28.22 1.03 -25.91
CA ASN A 191 -27.21 1.24 -26.96
C ASN A 191 -26.40 -0.04 -27.26
N PRO A 192 -27.02 -1.06 -27.88
CA PRO A 192 -26.42 -2.40 -28.01
C PRO A 192 -25.12 -2.43 -28.83
N ASN A 193 -24.91 -1.44 -29.70
CA ASN A 193 -23.73 -1.38 -30.58
C ASN A 193 -22.51 -0.71 -29.93
N VAL A 194 -22.65 -0.10 -28.75
CA VAL A 194 -21.57 0.70 -28.11
C VAL A 194 -20.76 -0.14 -27.13
N LEU A 195 -21.44 -0.95 -26.31
CA LEU A 195 -20.84 -1.80 -25.28
C LEU A 195 -21.20 -3.27 -25.54
N ALA A 196 -20.34 -3.99 -26.28
CA ALA A 196 -20.63 -5.34 -26.76
C ALA A 196 -20.28 -6.46 -25.76
N CYS A 197 -19.22 -6.31 -24.95
CA CYS A 197 -18.74 -7.37 -24.05
C CYS A 197 -18.90 -6.99 -22.58
N SER A 198 -19.75 -7.73 -21.85
CA SER A 198 -20.07 -7.46 -20.44
C SER A 198 -18.93 -7.75 -19.46
N GLU A 199 -17.97 -8.58 -19.86
CA GLU A 199 -16.77 -8.85 -19.07
C GLU A 199 -15.80 -7.66 -19.13
N THR A 200 -15.86 -6.88 -20.22
CA THR A 200 -15.01 -5.69 -20.36
C THR A 200 -15.45 -4.48 -19.53
N TRP A 201 -16.61 -4.57 -18.86
CA TRP A 201 -17.24 -3.46 -18.14
C TRP A 201 -16.55 -3.15 -16.80
N LYS A 202 -15.59 -2.23 -16.85
CA LYS A 202 -14.82 -1.79 -15.70
C LYS A 202 -14.67 -0.27 -15.68
N LEU A 203 -14.51 0.27 -14.47
CA LEU A 203 -14.03 1.63 -14.28
C LEU A 203 -12.50 1.65 -14.40
N HIS A 204 -11.98 2.37 -15.38
CA HIS A 204 -10.55 2.55 -15.58
C HIS A 204 -10.09 3.77 -14.78
N ILE A 205 -9.23 3.56 -13.80
CA ILE A 205 -8.78 4.62 -12.90
C ILE A 205 -7.36 5.00 -13.29
N LEU A 206 -7.21 6.21 -13.80
CA LEU A 206 -5.93 6.79 -14.20
C LEU A 206 -5.16 7.25 -12.95
N VAL A 207 -3.90 6.82 -12.86
CA VAL A 207 -2.99 7.11 -11.75
C VAL A 207 -1.68 7.69 -12.32
N PRO A 208 -1.68 8.94 -12.80
CA PRO A 208 -0.45 9.62 -13.22
C PRO A 208 0.49 9.80 -12.02
N LEU A 209 1.66 9.16 -12.05
CA LEU A 209 2.63 9.23 -10.95
C LEU A 209 3.23 10.63 -10.76
N SER A 210 3.19 11.46 -11.81
CA SER A 210 3.53 12.88 -11.76
C SER A 210 2.53 13.70 -10.92
N CYS A 211 1.33 13.17 -10.69
CA CYS A 211 0.15 13.89 -10.20
C CYS A 211 -0.30 15.05 -11.10
N ASP A 212 0.09 15.04 -12.38
CA ASP A 212 -0.44 15.97 -13.36
C ASP A 212 -1.81 15.47 -13.84
N ILE A 213 -2.85 16.25 -13.58
CA ILE A 213 -4.25 15.85 -13.77
C ILE A 213 -4.96 16.94 -14.55
N TYR A 214 -5.64 16.50 -15.60
CA TYR A 214 -6.48 17.35 -16.42
C TYR A 214 -7.94 17.23 -15.96
N ASP A 215 -8.62 18.36 -15.82
CA ASP A 215 -10.06 18.38 -15.54
C ASP A 215 -10.88 17.85 -16.72
N ASP A 216 -10.32 17.98 -17.94
CA ASP A 216 -10.95 17.63 -19.21
C ASP A 216 -10.05 16.67 -19.98
N LEU A 217 -10.48 15.41 -20.10
CA LEU A 217 -9.74 14.37 -20.81
C LEU A 217 -9.63 14.64 -22.31
N GLU A 218 -10.55 15.39 -22.92
CA GLU A 218 -10.46 15.75 -24.34
C GLU A 218 -9.32 16.75 -24.59
N LYS A 219 -8.93 17.54 -23.57
CA LYS A 219 -7.76 18.42 -23.61
C LYS A 219 -6.46 17.70 -23.33
N ALA A 220 -6.50 16.64 -22.52
CA ALA A 220 -5.33 15.80 -22.26
C ALA A 220 -4.88 15.06 -23.53
N ASP A 221 -5.84 14.59 -24.34
CA ASP A 221 -5.56 13.88 -25.57
C ASP A 221 -6.75 13.96 -26.54
N SER A 222 -6.54 14.51 -27.75
CA SER A 222 -7.62 14.72 -28.72
C SER A 222 -8.22 13.44 -29.32
N ASN A 223 -7.60 12.27 -29.09
CA ASN A 223 -8.18 10.98 -29.46
C ASN A 223 -9.25 10.50 -28.48
N ILE A 224 -9.34 11.13 -27.30
CA ILE A 224 -10.35 10.85 -26.28
C ILE A 224 -11.51 11.82 -26.50
N GLN A 225 -12.72 11.28 -26.65
CA GLN A 225 -13.94 12.04 -26.90
C GLN A 225 -14.99 11.67 -25.86
N TYR A 226 -15.60 12.68 -25.23
CA TYR A 226 -16.73 12.47 -24.33
C TYR A 226 -17.92 11.91 -25.10
N LEU A 227 -18.54 10.87 -24.57
CA LEU A 227 -19.73 10.25 -25.18
C LEU A 227 -21.00 10.60 -24.41
N THR A 228 -21.06 10.25 -23.13
CA THR A 228 -22.22 10.48 -22.25
C THR A 228 -21.86 10.20 -20.79
N ASP A 229 -22.72 10.59 -19.87
CA ASP A 229 -22.69 10.10 -18.49
C ASP A 229 -23.44 8.77 -18.36
N LEU A 230 -22.96 7.90 -17.47
CA LEU A 230 -23.66 6.70 -17.02
C LEU A 230 -24.76 7.05 -16.00
N THR A 231 -25.71 6.13 -15.78
CA THR A 231 -26.78 6.30 -14.78
C THR A 231 -26.21 6.70 -13.41
N GLU A 232 -26.71 7.81 -12.89
CA GLU A 232 -26.26 8.38 -11.62
C GLU A 232 -26.59 7.46 -10.43
N THR A 233 -25.67 7.39 -9.47
CA THR A 233 -25.94 6.79 -8.16
C THR A 233 -26.24 7.89 -7.15
N THR A 234 -27.42 7.87 -6.53
CA THR A 234 -27.80 8.83 -5.48
C THR A 234 -27.90 8.19 -4.11
N LEU A 235 -27.22 8.74 -3.11
CA LEU A 235 -27.23 8.25 -1.72
C LEU A 235 -27.19 9.41 -0.72
N THR A 236 -27.86 9.28 0.41
CA THR A 236 -27.70 10.24 1.53
C THR A 236 -26.49 9.85 2.36
N ARG A 237 -25.52 10.76 2.54
CA ARG A 237 -24.28 10.50 3.32
C ARG A 237 -23.77 11.74 4.01
N ALA A 238 -23.22 11.56 5.22
CA ALA A 238 -22.57 12.61 6.00
C ALA A 238 -23.43 13.89 6.16
N GLY A 239 -24.74 13.73 6.31
CA GLY A 239 -25.69 14.85 6.40
C GLY A 239 -26.16 15.42 5.05
N THR A 240 -25.51 15.09 3.94
CA THR A 240 -25.93 15.49 2.59
C THR A 240 -27.00 14.53 2.07
N LYS A 241 -28.24 15.02 1.92
CA LYS A 241 -29.33 14.28 1.26
C LYS A 241 -29.07 14.18 -0.24
N LYS A 242 -29.34 13.01 -0.83
CA LYS A 242 -29.25 12.76 -2.28
C LYS A 242 -27.90 13.17 -2.89
N ARG A 243 -26.78 12.83 -2.24
CA ARG A 243 -25.45 12.99 -2.84
C ARG A 243 -25.35 12.15 -4.11
N VAL A 244 -24.95 12.79 -5.21
CA VAL A 244 -24.87 12.21 -6.55
C VAL A 244 -23.45 11.74 -6.83
N TYR A 245 -23.30 10.54 -7.39
CA TYR A 245 -22.07 10.03 -7.98
C TYR A 245 -22.32 9.79 -9.47
N LYS A 246 -21.43 10.33 -10.31
CA LYS A 246 -21.50 10.24 -11.77
C LYS A 246 -20.21 9.66 -12.30
N HIS A 247 -20.32 8.98 -13.45
CA HIS A 247 -19.19 8.52 -14.22
C HIS A 247 -19.45 8.84 -15.69
N SER A 248 -18.40 9.22 -16.40
CA SER A 248 -18.48 9.55 -17.81
C SER A 248 -17.92 8.40 -18.65
N LEU A 249 -18.58 8.14 -19.77
CA LEU A 249 -18.18 7.20 -20.79
C LEU A 249 -17.48 7.97 -21.90
N TYR A 250 -16.34 7.45 -22.35
CA TYR A 250 -15.54 8.06 -23.41
C TYR A 250 -15.39 7.10 -24.59
N ALA A 251 -15.27 7.69 -25.78
CA ALA A 251 -14.89 7.02 -27.00
C ALA A 251 -13.44 7.37 -27.33
N ILE A 252 -12.58 6.37 -27.54
CA ILE A 252 -11.16 6.54 -27.80
C ILE A 252 -10.85 5.98 -29.19
N ARG A 253 -10.22 6.80 -30.04
CA ARG A 253 -9.79 6.42 -31.39
C ARG A 253 -8.44 5.74 -31.35
N ASP A 254 -8.33 4.58 -31.98
CA ASP A 254 -7.03 3.96 -32.25
C ASP A 254 -6.40 4.49 -33.56
N LYS A 255 -5.21 3.97 -33.89
CA LYS A 255 -4.45 4.38 -35.08
C LYS A 255 -5.19 4.06 -36.40
N ASP A 256 -6.11 3.10 -36.39
CA ASP A 256 -6.90 2.68 -37.54
C ASP A 256 -8.27 3.39 -37.57
N ASN A 257 -8.45 4.44 -36.76
CA ASN A 257 -9.72 5.17 -36.58
C ASN A 257 -10.87 4.31 -36.04
N LYS A 258 -10.60 3.14 -35.46
CA LYS A 258 -11.62 2.34 -34.77
C LYS A 258 -11.85 2.90 -33.37
N LEU A 259 -13.12 2.89 -32.97
CA LEU A 259 -13.59 3.42 -31.69
C LEU A 259 -13.65 2.34 -30.62
N TRP A 260 -13.09 2.66 -29.46
CA TRP A 260 -13.15 1.89 -28.23
C TRP A 260 -13.88 2.68 -27.17
N HIS A 261 -14.74 2.03 -26.39
CA HIS A 261 -15.53 2.71 -25.36
C HIS A 261 -15.12 2.26 -23.97
N CYS A 262 -14.91 3.20 -23.05
CA CYS A 262 -14.60 2.87 -21.66
C CYS A 262 -15.07 3.96 -20.70
N ALA A 263 -15.46 3.56 -19.48
CA ALA A 263 -15.57 4.51 -18.38
C ALA A 263 -14.18 4.70 -17.79
N VAL A 264 -13.72 5.95 -17.75
CA VAL A 264 -12.38 6.31 -17.29
C VAL A 264 -12.44 7.60 -16.47
N GLU A 265 -11.66 7.65 -15.40
CA GLU A 265 -11.54 8.81 -14.53
C GLU A 265 -10.16 8.87 -13.86
N TYR A 266 -9.75 10.07 -13.43
CA TYR A 266 -8.54 10.23 -12.62
C TYR A 266 -8.77 9.85 -11.15
N ALA A 267 -7.75 9.26 -10.53
CA ALA A 267 -7.72 9.10 -9.08
C ALA A 267 -7.64 10.47 -8.39
N THR A 268 -8.79 10.98 -7.94
CA THR A 268 -8.94 12.31 -7.34
C THR A 268 -7.92 12.66 -6.23
N PRO A 269 -7.51 11.74 -5.34
CA PRO A 269 -6.53 12.08 -4.29
C PRO A 269 -5.17 12.54 -4.80
N LEU A 270 -4.80 12.21 -6.03
CA LEU A 270 -3.56 12.68 -6.64
C LEU A 270 -3.58 14.20 -6.85
N GLN A 271 -4.77 14.80 -7.10
CA GLN A 271 -4.91 16.26 -7.18
C GLN A 271 -4.59 16.92 -5.83
N SER A 272 -5.00 16.28 -4.73
CA SER A 272 -4.63 16.74 -3.38
C SER A 272 -3.12 16.69 -3.15
N LEU A 273 -2.45 15.61 -3.58
CA LEU A 273 -0.99 15.52 -3.49
C LEU A 273 -0.29 16.58 -4.34
N TYR A 274 -0.81 16.87 -5.53
CA TYR A 274 -0.29 17.95 -6.36
C TYR A 274 -0.44 19.30 -5.66
N ALA A 275 -1.65 19.65 -5.19
CA ALA A 275 -1.91 20.90 -4.51
C ALA A 275 -1.05 21.08 -3.23
N MET A 276 -0.88 20.01 -2.44
CA MET A 276 0.02 20.03 -1.28
C MET A 276 1.46 20.37 -1.67
N SER A 277 1.94 19.91 -2.84
CA SER A 277 3.30 20.22 -3.28
C SER A 277 3.49 21.64 -3.83
N GLN A 278 2.38 22.33 -4.14
CA GLN A 278 2.41 23.74 -4.57
C GLN A 278 2.25 24.71 -3.40
N ASP A 279 1.77 24.24 -2.25
CA ASP A 279 1.57 25.06 -1.06
C ASP A 279 2.80 24.98 -0.14
N GLU A 280 3.51 26.10 0.00
CA GLU A 280 4.69 26.21 0.86
C GLU A 280 4.39 25.83 2.32
N CYS A 281 3.15 25.98 2.80
CA CYS A 281 2.76 25.65 4.17
C CYS A 281 2.77 24.14 4.46
N ALA A 282 2.70 23.29 3.42
CA ALA A 282 2.62 21.85 3.58
C ALA A 282 3.98 21.18 3.84
N ALA A 283 5.09 21.88 3.58
CA ALA A 283 6.45 21.33 3.62
C ALA A 283 6.55 19.99 2.87
N PHE A 284 6.05 19.97 1.62
CA PHE A 284 5.91 18.77 0.80
C PHE A 284 6.55 18.97 -0.57
N SER A 285 7.69 18.34 -0.79
CA SER A 285 8.48 18.47 -2.02
C SER A 285 7.90 17.69 -3.21
N ARG A 286 8.42 17.96 -4.42
CA ARG A 286 8.06 17.21 -5.64
C ARG A 286 8.51 15.75 -5.55
N GLU A 287 9.67 15.50 -4.95
CA GLU A 287 10.23 14.17 -4.75
C GLU A 287 9.36 13.36 -3.77
N GLU A 288 8.95 13.98 -2.65
CA GLU A 288 8.03 13.37 -1.69
C GLU A 288 6.64 13.14 -2.31
N ARG A 289 6.17 14.04 -3.18
CA ARG A 289 4.93 13.84 -3.95
C ARG A 289 5.00 12.57 -4.78
N LEU A 290 6.08 12.37 -5.54
CA LEU A 290 6.27 11.17 -6.35
C LEU A 290 6.32 9.91 -5.48
N GLU A 291 7.03 9.95 -4.34
CA GLU A 291 7.08 8.83 -3.39
C GLU A 291 5.69 8.50 -2.83
N GLN A 292 4.93 9.52 -2.41
CA GLN A 292 3.56 9.34 -1.91
C GLN A 292 2.59 8.89 -2.99
N ALA A 293 2.73 9.32 -4.24
CA ALA A 293 1.90 8.85 -5.36
C ALA A 293 2.14 7.37 -5.65
N LYS A 294 3.40 6.93 -5.67
CA LYS A 294 3.77 5.51 -5.81
C LYS A 294 3.26 4.68 -4.64
N LEU A 295 3.37 5.20 -3.42
CA LEU A 295 2.85 4.55 -2.21
C LEU A 295 1.32 4.49 -2.19
N PHE A 296 0.65 5.52 -2.71
CA PHE A 296 -0.80 5.57 -2.86
C PHE A 296 -1.26 4.48 -3.82
N TYR A 297 -0.64 4.38 -5.00
CA TYR A 297 -0.94 3.32 -5.96
C TYR A 297 -0.79 1.94 -5.33
N ARG A 298 0.37 1.65 -4.71
CA ARG A 298 0.64 0.36 -4.07
C ARG A 298 -0.40 0.04 -2.99
N THR A 299 -0.70 1.01 -2.14
CA THR A 299 -1.67 0.83 -1.05
C THR A 299 -3.08 0.60 -1.59
N LEU A 300 -3.50 1.37 -2.60
CA LEU A 300 -4.81 1.22 -3.22
C LEU A 300 -4.94 -0.14 -3.91
N GLU A 301 -3.90 -0.58 -4.61
CA GLU A 301 -3.84 -1.90 -5.24
C GLU A 301 -3.99 -3.02 -4.20
N GLU A 302 -3.27 -2.94 -3.07
CA GLU A 302 -3.39 -3.90 -1.96
C GLU A 302 -4.81 -3.91 -1.36
N ILE A 303 -5.41 -2.74 -1.15
CA ILE A 303 -6.78 -2.61 -0.62
C ILE A 303 -7.80 -3.26 -1.58
N LEU A 304 -7.70 -2.95 -2.87
CA LEU A 304 -8.65 -3.43 -3.87
C LEU A 304 -8.48 -4.93 -4.15
N LYS A 305 -7.25 -5.46 -4.14
CA LYS A 305 -7.00 -6.92 -4.19
C LYS A 305 -7.63 -7.66 -3.01
N GLY A 306 -7.70 -7.03 -1.84
CA GLY A 306 -8.39 -7.57 -0.66
C GLY A 306 -9.92 -7.43 -0.69
N SER A 307 -10.49 -6.68 -1.64
CA SER A 307 -11.92 -6.39 -1.69
C SER A 307 -12.69 -7.33 -2.62
N LYS A 308 -13.54 -8.17 -2.05
CA LYS A 308 -14.43 -9.06 -2.82
C LYS A 308 -15.51 -8.29 -3.59
N GLU A 309 -16.02 -7.21 -3.01
CA GLU A 309 -17.11 -6.41 -3.61
C GLU A 309 -16.66 -5.62 -4.85
N CYS A 310 -15.38 -5.24 -4.89
CA CYS A 310 -14.80 -4.50 -6.00
C CYS A 310 -14.10 -5.40 -7.02
N ALA A 311 -14.09 -6.73 -6.82
CA ALA A 311 -13.38 -7.64 -7.71
C ALA A 311 -13.98 -7.59 -9.13
N GLY A 312 -13.12 -7.43 -10.13
CA GLY A 312 -13.51 -7.44 -11.55
C GLY A 312 -14.25 -6.20 -12.04
N THR A 313 -14.44 -5.14 -11.23
CA THR A 313 -15.18 -3.92 -11.63
C THR A 313 -14.29 -2.70 -11.87
N TYR A 314 -12.97 -2.83 -11.67
CA TYR A 314 -12.01 -1.75 -11.87
C TYR A 314 -10.76 -2.22 -12.63
N ARG A 315 -10.05 -1.27 -13.21
CA ARG A 315 -8.69 -1.43 -13.74
C ARG A 315 -7.87 -0.21 -13.33
N LEU A 316 -6.77 -0.40 -12.59
CA LEU A 316 -5.83 0.68 -12.32
C LEU A 316 -4.88 0.83 -13.51
N ILE A 317 -4.70 2.07 -13.98
CA ILE A 317 -3.78 2.43 -15.07
C ILE A 317 -2.81 3.46 -14.49
N ALA A 318 -1.68 2.98 -14.00
CA ALA A 318 -0.60 3.86 -13.55
C ALA A 318 0.35 4.14 -14.69
N TYR A 319 0.82 5.38 -14.81
CA TYR A 319 1.77 5.78 -15.83
C TYR A 319 2.66 6.91 -15.35
N GLU A 320 3.82 7.03 -15.99
CA GLU A 320 4.75 8.13 -15.84
C GLU A 320 5.11 8.60 -17.25
N GLU A 321 4.70 9.81 -17.59
CA GLU A 321 4.98 10.38 -18.90
C GLU A 321 6.47 10.72 -19.00
N SER A 322 7.13 10.25 -20.06
CA SER A 322 8.51 10.63 -20.34
C SER A 322 8.58 12.14 -20.59
N GLY A 323 9.70 12.78 -20.23
CA GLY A 323 9.88 14.22 -20.43
C GLY A 323 9.78 14.70 -21.89
N GLU A 324 9.81 13.78 -22.86
CA GLU A 324 9.40 14.03 -24.24
C GLU A 324 7.90 13.76 -24.35
N ALA A 325 7.12 14.82 -24.56
CA ALA A 325 5.67 14.75 -24.74
C ALA A 325 5.34 13.95 -26.01
N GLU A 326 5.14 12.64 -25.86
CA GLU A 326 4.61 11.82 -26.94
C GLU A 326 3.17 12.25 -27.23
N THR A 327 2.92 12.73 -28.45
CA THR A 327 1.56 13.05 -28.89
C THR A 327 0.66 11.84 -28.72
N HIS A 328 -0.49 12.05 -28.08
CA HIS A 328 -1.50 11.02 -27.84
C HIS A 328 -1.04 9.84 -26.96
N PHE A 329 -0.12 10.08 -26.02
CA PHE A 329 0.33 9.05 -25.08
C PHE A 329 -0.83 8.45 -24.27
N LEU A 330 -1.71 9.28 -23.71
CA LEU A 330 -2.76 8.82 -22.79
C LEU A 330 -3.77 7.89 -23.48
N SER A 331 -4.25 8.23 -24.67
CA SER A 331 -5.17 7.38 -25.43
C SER A 331 -4.53 6.04 -25.78
N ARG A 332 -3.25 6.02 -26.16
CA ARG A 332 -2.50 4.79 -26.43
C ARG A 332 -2.38 3.92 -25.18
N GLU A 333 -2.09 4.51 -24.02
CA GLU A 333 -1.96 3.78 -22.77
C GLU A 333 -3.30 3.15 -22.34
N ILE A 334 -4.41 3.91 -22.44
CA ILE A 334 -5.75 3.39 -22.16
C ILE A 334 -6.10 2.26 -23.13
N LEU A 335 -5.86 2.44 -24.44
CA LEU A 335 -6.11 1.41 -25.45
C LEU A 335 -5.30 0.14 -25.22
N TRP A 336 -4.05 0.26 -24.77
CA TRP A 336 -3.22 -0.90 -24.40
C TRP A 336 -3.91 -1.73 -23.30
N HIS A 337 -4.38 -1.06 -22.24
CA HIS A 337 -5.09 -1.73 -21.15
C HIS A 337 -6.43 -2.33 -21.59
N LEU A 338 -7.20 -1.63 -22.43
CA LEU A 338 -8.46 -2.13 -22.98
C LEU A 338 -8.25 -3.37 -23.86
N TRP A 339 -7.21 -3.35 -24.71
CA TRP A 339 -6.86 -4.47 -25.57
C TRP A 339 -6.39 -5.68 -24.75
N GLN A 340 -5.55 -5.45 -23.73
CA GLN A 340 -5.09 -6.51 -22.83
C GLN A 340 -6.27 -7.15 -22.10
N GLN A 341 -7.18 -6.33 -21.57
CA GLN A 341 -8.37 -6.82 -20.91
C GLN A 341 -9.25 -7.64 -21.86
N HIS A 342 -9.45 -7.16 -23.08
CA HIS A 342 -10.19 -7.91 -24.09
C HIS A 342 -9.52 -9.26 -24.38
N HIS A 343 -8.20 -9.35 -24.47
CA HIS A 343 -7.52 -10.63 -24.71
C HIS A 343 -7.58 -11.58 -23.51
N GLU A 344 -7.42 -11.06 -22.29
CA GLU A 344 -7.46 -11.86 -21.06
C GLU A 344 -8.86 -12.41 -20.77
N GLU A 345 -9.93 -11.66 -21.08
CA GLU A 345 -11.30 -11.99 -20.69
C GLU A 345 -12.09 -12.62 -21.87
N TYR A 346 -11.98 -12.07 -23.08
CA TYR A 346 -12.73 -12.61 -24.23
C TYR A 346 -12.28 -14.02 -24.62
N ALA A 347 -10.99 -14.35 -24.48
CA ALA A 347 -10.46 -15.69 -24.72
C ALA A 347 -11.04 -16.72 -23.72
N VAL A 348 -11.43 -16.29 -22.52
CA VAL A 348 -12.08 -17.14 -21.50
C VAL A 348 -13.58 -17.32 -21.83
N CYS A 349 -14.22 -16.28 -22.38
CA CYS A 349 -15.60 -16.31 -22.83
C CYS A 349 -15.83 -17.29 -24.01
N GLU A 350 -14.96 -17.27 -25.03
CA GLU A 350 -15.04 -18.22 -26.16
C GLU A 350 -14.79 -19.67 -25.72
N GLY A 351 -13.94 -19.90 -24.71
CA GLY A 351 -13.67 -21.25 -24.17
C GLY A 351 -14.85 -21.88 -23.41
N ASN A 352 -15.83 -21.09 -22.97
CA ASN A 352 -17.01 -21.56 -22.22
C ASN A 352 -18.27 -21.76 -23.09
N HIS A 353 -18.21 -21.44 -24.38
CA HIS A 353 -19.25 -21.81 -25.33
C HIS A 353 -18.83 -23.09 -26.06
N PRO A 354 -19.46 -24.27 -25.81
CA PRO A 354 -19.30 -25.37 -26.73
C PRO A 354 -19.94 -24.94 -28.05
N HIS A 355 -19.09 -24.66 -29.04
CA HIS A 355 -19.50 -24.56 -30.44
C HIS A 355 -20.32 -25.80 -30.76
N ALA A 356 -21.63 -25.64 -30.95
CA ALA A 356 -22.46 -26.65 -31.58
C ALA A 356 -22.32 -26.46 -33.10
N PRO A 357 -21.64 -27.36 -33.83
CA PRO A 357 -21.77 -27.37 -35.27
C PRO A 357 -23.14 -27.97 -35.60
N SER A 358 -23.93 -27.20 -36.34
CA SER A 358 -25.17 -27.61 -36.95
C SER A 358 -24.85 -28.73 -37.96
N THR A 359 -25.04 -29.98 -37.55
CA THR A 359 -25.07 -31.11 -38.47
C THR A 359 -26.17 -32.06 -38.03
N THR A 360 -27.23 -32.08 -38.81
CA THR A 360 -28.29 -33.09 -38.78
C THR A 360 -27.68 -34.47 -38.98
N LEU A 361 -27.69 -35.33 -37.97
CA LEU A 361 -27.51 -36.78 -38.13
C LEU A 361 -28.35 -37.51 -37.08
N ASN A 362 -29.14 -38.46 -37.59
CA ASN A 362 -30.15 -39.23 -36.88
C ASN A 362 -29.57 -40.17 -35.81
N SER A 363 -30.43 -40.46 -34.83
CA SER A 363 -30.35 -41.49 -33.81
C SER A 363 -29.74 -42.83 -34.28
N THR A 364 -28.67 -43.29 -33.62
CA THR A 364 -28.63 -44.52 -32.80
C THR A 364 -27.24 -44.73 -32.18
N GLU A 365 -27.23 -45.12 -30.89
CA GLU A 365 -26.16 -45.82 -30.16
C GLU A 365 -24.80 -45.12 -29.93
N LEU A 366 -24.62 -44.63 -28.70
CA LEU A 366 -23.39 -44.91 -27.95
C LEU A 366 -23.72 -44.98 -26.45
N ASN A 367 -23.98 -46.21 -26.00
CA ASN A 367 -24.11 -46.61 -24.60
C ASN A 367 -22.74 -47.10 -24.13
N LEU A 368 -22.15 -46.47 -23.11
CA LEU A 368 -21.05 -47.05 -22.36
C LEU A 368 -21.24 -46.77 -20.86
N GLN A 369 -21.59 -47.87 -20.19
CA GLN A 369 -21.88 -48.15 -18.79
C GLN A 369 -21.09 -47.36 -17.73
N ILE A 370 -21.80 -46.79 -16.76
CA ILE A 370 -21.25 -46.40 -15.46
C ILE A 370 -21.82 -47.34 -14.40
N SER A 371 -20.91 -48.06 -13.72
CA SER A 371 -21.19 -49.00 -12.63
C SER A 371 -21.79 -48.26 -11.42
N THR A 372 -22.97 -48.70 -10.98
CA THR A 372 -23.63 -48.23 -9.76
C THR A 372 -23.00 -48.90 -8.53
N SER A 373 -21.89 -48.36 -8.01
CA SER A 373 -21.35 -48.84 -6.72
C SER A 373 -20.79 -47.78 -5.78
N ASP A 374 -20.72 -46.49 -6.13
CA ASP A 374 -20.06 -45.49 -5.27
C ASP A 374 -20.89 -44.21 -5.09
N LEU A 375 -22.16 -44.33 -4.65
CA LEU A 375 -22.89 -43.19 -4.08
C LEU A 375 -22.77 -43.20 -2.54
N PRO A 376 -22.29 -42.11 -1.91
CA PRO A 376 -22.22 -42.03 -0.45
C PRO A 376 -23.62 -41.85 0.17
N GLN A 377 -23.92 -42.64 1.20
CA GLN A 377 -25.17 -42.63 1.97
C GLN A 377 -25.19 -41.53 3.06
N PRO A 378 -26.37 -41.00 3.44
CA PRO A 378 -26.50 -39.97 4.47
C PRO A 378 -26.35 -40.50 5.91
N LEU A 379 -25.70 -39.70 6.76
CA LEU A 379 -25.43 -39.98 8.18
C LEU A 379 -26.72 -39.94 9.04
N ARG A 380 -26.95 -41.03 9.78
CA ARG A 380 -27.98 -41.17 10.83
C ARG A 380 -27.67 -40.26 12.03
N SER A 381 -28.70 -39.59 12.55
CA SER A 381 -28.71 -39.00 13.89
C SER A 381 -29.51 -39.92 14.82
N ASP A 382 -28.85 -40.51 15.81
CA ASP A 382 -29.53 -41.16 16.94
C ASP A 382 -29.26 -40.34 18.21
N CYS A 383 -30.34 -39.89 18.85
CA CYS A 383 -30.36 -39.29 20.18
C CYS A 383 -30.27 -40.38 21.26
N PHE A 384 -29.47 -40.12 22.30
CA PHE A 384 -29.87 -40.21 23.71
C PHE A 384 -29.12 -39.15 24.51
#